data_AF-A0A933QD89-F1
#
_entry.id   AF-A0A933QD89-F1
#
_cell.length_a   1.000
_cell.length_b   1.000
_cell.length_c   1.000
_cell.angle_alpha   90.00
_cell.angle_beta   90.00
_cell.angle_gamma   90.00
#
_symmetry.space_group_name_H-M   'P 1'
#
loop_
_entity.id
_entity.type
_entity.pdbx_description
1 polymer ?
#
loop_
_entity_poly.entity_id
_entity_poly.type
_entity_poly.pdbx_seq_one_letter_code
_entity_poly.pdbx_strand_id
1 'polypeptide(L)' 'MKKLFAVLAALAVSLPVWAANPMVEMKTNYGAITIELYPDKAPKTVANFLQYTKDGFYNGTIFHRVIDGFMIQGGGME' A
#
# COMPACT_ATOMS: atom_id res chain seq x y z
N MET A 1 -10.59 56.99 5.77
CA MET A 1 -9.71 56.16 6.62
C MET A 1 -10.31 54.75 6.59
N LYS A 2 -10.12 53.86 5.61
CA LYS A 2 -8.93 53.27 4.99
C LYS A 2 -7.89 52.80 6.02
N LYS A 3 -7.88 51.48 6.23
CA LYS A 3 -6.85 50.59 6.82
C LYS A 3 -7.03 50.27 8.31
N LEU A 4 -6.77 48.99 8.64
CA LEU A 4 -7.01 48.26 9.91
C LEU A 4 -8.51 48.04 10.14
N PHE A 5 -9.10 46.86 9.94
CA PHE A 5 -8.70 45.55 10.46
C PHE A 5 -9.00 44.47 9.40
N ALA A 6 -8.12 44.35 8.42
CA ALA A 6 -7.93 43.09 7.71
C ALA A 6 -6.85 42.32 8.47
N VAL A 7 -6.92 40.98 8.42
CA VAL A 7 -6.00 40.00 9.04
C VAL A 7 -6.46 39.50 10.41
N LEU A 8 -7.45 38.59 10.39
CA LEU A 8 -7.45 37.36 11.21
C LEU A 8 -8.43 36.32 10.61
N ALA A 9 -8.56 36.33 9.29
CA ALA A 9 -9.15 35.24 8.54
C ALA A 9 -8.03 34.23 8.19
N ALA A 10 -8.30 32.95 8.46
CA ALA A 10 -7.55 31.79 7.99
C ALA A 10 -6.19 31.50 8.67
N LEU A 11 -6.22 31.13 9.95
CA LEU A 11 -5.38 29.99 10.38
C LEU A 11 -6.15 28.70 10.06
N ALA A 12 -6.12 28.31 8.78
CA ALA A 12 -6.38 26.93 8.42
C ALA A 12 -5.17 26.12 8.92
N VAL A 13 -5.33 25.48 10.09
CA VAL A 13 -4.34 24.53 10.58
C VAL A 13 -4.30 23.39 9.57
N SER A 14 -3.26 23.36 8.73
CA SER A 14 -2.99 22.24 7.84
C SER A 14 -2.58 21.05 8.72
N LEU A 15 -3.57 20.28 9.17
CA LEU A 15 -3.30 18.98 9.75
C LEU A 15 -2.62 18.14 8.67
N PRO A 16 -1.44 17.54 8.93
CA PRO A 16 -0.88 16.59 8.01
C PRO A 16 -1.84 15.40 7.95
N VAL A 17 -2.59 15.28 6.84
CA VAL A 17 -3.33 14.06 6.54
C VAL A 17 -2.27 13.05 6.09
N TRP A 18 -1.87 12.17 7.00
CA TRP A 18 -1.03 11.04 6.63
C TRP A 18 -1.88 10.16 5.72
N ALA A 19 -1.51 10.08 4.45
CA ALA A 19 -2.21 9.21 3.51
C ALA A 19 -2.12 7.78 4.04
N ALA A 20 -3.27 7.10 4.12
CA ALA A 20 -3.30 5.70 4.52
C ALA A 20 -2.47 4.86 3.53
N ASN A 21 -1.76 3.88 4.06
CA ASN A 21 -0.97 2.96 3.27
C ASN A 21 -1.87 2.12 2.33
N PRO A 22 -1.40 1.79 1.11
CA PRO A 22 -2.13 0.89 0.23
C PRO A 22 -2.32 -0.48 0.87
N MET A 23 -3.53 -1.03 0.71
CA MET A 23 -3.92 -2.36 1.18
C MET A 23 -4.24 -3.25 -0.03
N VAL A 24 -3.75 -4.48 -0.02
CA VAL A 24 -4.02 -5.49 -1.05
C VAL A 24 -4.62 -6.73 -0.40
N GLU A 25 -5.76 -7.19 -0.89
CA GLU A 25 -6.36 -8.47 -0.50
C GLU A 25 -5.93 -9.56 -1.47
N MET A 26 -5.17 -10.54 -0.97
CA MET A 26 -4.77 -11.73 -1.71
C MET A 26 -5.70 -12.89 -1.34
N LYS A 27 -6.54 -13.30 -2.30
CA LYS A 27 -7.45 -14.44 -2.13
C LYS A 27 -6.72 -15.73 -2.47
N THR A 28 -6.58 -16.61 -1.48
CA THR A 28 -5.96 -17.94 -1.66
C THR A 28 -7.00 -19.04 -1.47
N ASN A 29 -6.65 -20.27 -1.80
CA ASN A 29 -7.49 -21.44 -1.52
C ASN A 29 -7.57 -21.81 -0.03
N TYR A 30 -6.79 -21.14 0.83
CA TYR A 30 -6.83 -21.28 2.29
C TYR A 30 -7.47 -20.07 3.00
N GLY A 31 -7.95 -19.08 2.24
CA GLY A 31 -8.56 -17.85 2.78
C GLY A 31 -7.91 -16.57 2.25
N ALA A 32 -8.44 -15.43 2.69
CA ALA A 32 -7.92 -14.12 2.31
C ALA A 32 -6.78 -13.69 3.23
N ILE A 33 -5.73 -13.09 2.65
CA ILE A 33 -4.63 -12.45 3.36
C ILE A 33 -4.65 -10.98 2.97
N THR A 34 -4.69 -10.08 3.96
CA THR A 34 -4.61 -8.64 3.74
C THR A 34 -3.18 -8.15 3.96
N ILE A 35 -2.63 -7.45 2.97
CA ILE A 35 -1.25 -6.98 2.94
C ILE A 35 -1.26 -5.44 2.94
N GLU A 36 -0.68 -4.84 3.97
CA GLU A 36 -0.38 -3.40 4.01
C GLU A 36 1.00 -3.13 3.38
N LEU A 37 1.08 -2.09 2.55
CA LEU A 37 2.30 -1.71 1.84
C LEU A 37 2.81 -0.34 2.31
N TYR A 38 4.13 -0.22 2.47
CA TYR A 38 4.78 0.99 3.02
C TYR A 38 5.54 1.75 1.91
N PRO A 39 4.87 2.61 1.11
CA PRO A 39 5.50 3.33 0.01
C PRO A 39 6.54 4.35 0.47
N ASP A 40 6.46 4.82 1.72
CA ASP A 40 7.45 5.71 2.33
C ASP A 40 8.81 5.00 2.54
N LYS A 41 8.79 3.68 2.78
CA LYS A 41 10.01 2.87 2.96
C LYS A 41 10.55 2.29 1.66
N ALA A 42 9.66 1.82 0.78
CA ALA A 42 10.05 1.08 -0.42
C ALA A 42 9.23 1.50 -1.65
N PRO A 43 9.33 2.76 -2.11
CA PRO A 43 8.42 3.34 -3.11
C PRO A 43 8.41 2.57 -4.43
N LYS A 44 9.58 2.17 -4.93
CA LYS A 44 9.71 1.44 -6.20
C LYS A 44 9.14 0.02 -6.11
N THR A 45 9.41 -0.67 -5.01
CA THR A 45 8.92 -2.04 -4.78
C THR A 45 7.41 -2.06 -4.65
N VAL A 46 6.84 -1.11 -3.89
CA VAL A 46 5.39 -0.98 -3.73
C VAL A 46 4.73 -0.65 -5.08
N ALA A 47 5.28 0.28 -5.86
CA ALA A 47 4.76 0.60 -7.18
C ALA A 47 4.76 -0.63 -8.12
N ASN A 48 5.86 -1.40 -8.13
CA ASN A 48 5.98 -2.61 -8.94
C ASN A 48 4.99 -3.71 -8.52
N PHE A 49 4.87 -3.97 -7.22
CA PHE A 49 3.93 -4.97 -6.69
C PHE A 49 2.47 -4.60 -7.01
N LEU A 50 2.11 -3.33 -6.83
CA LEU A 50 0.77 -2.83 -7.17
C LEU A 50 0.48 -2.94 -8.67
N GLN A 51 1.49 -2.72 -9.52
CA GLN A 51 1.33 -2.88 -10.96
C GLN A 51 1.03 -4.34 -11.33
N TYR A 52 1.84 -5.30 -10.88
CA TYR A 52 1.58 -6.72 -11.12
C TYR A 52 0.24 -7.19 -10.57
N THR A 53 -0.18 -6.65 -9.42
CA THR A 53 -1.50 -6.93 -8.85
C THR A 53 -2.62 -6.44 -9.77
N LYS A 54 -2.54 -5.19 -10.28
CA LYS A 54 -3.53 -4.62 -11.20
C LYS A 54 -3.59 -5.36 -12.53
N ASP A 55 -2.45 -5.82 -13.01
CA ASP A 55 -2.33 -6.59 -14.26
C ASP A 55 -2.81 -8.04 -14.09
N GLY A 56 -3.17 -8.45 -12.87
CA GLY A 56 -3.64 -9.81 -12.56
C GLY A 56 -2.53 -10.87 -12.64
N PHE A 57 -1.27 -10.47 -12.65
CA PHE A 57 -0.12 -11.36 -12.84
C PHE A 57 -0.04 -12.49 -11.81
N TYR A 58 -0.39 -12.20 -10.55
CA TYR A 58 -0.34 -13.19 -9.47
C TYR A 58 -1.51 -14.20 -9.48
N ASN A 59 -2.53 -13.98 -10.31
CA ASN A 59 -3.69 -14.86 -10.36
C ASN A 59 -3.29 -16.25 -10.86
N GLY A 60 -3.66 -17.29 -10.10
CA GLY A 60 -3.34 -18.68 -10.42
C GLY A 60 -1.88 -19.09 -10.13
N THR A 61 -1.05 -18.20 -9.59
CA THR A 61 0.28 -18.59 -9.11
C THR A 61 0.18 -19.38 -7.79
N ILE A 62 1.19 -20.20 -7.51
CA ILE A 62 1.28 -21.00 -6.28
C ILE A 62 2.36 -20.46 -5.34
N PHE A 63 2.28 -20.87 -4.07
CA PHE A 63 3.43 -20.81 -3.17
C PHE A 63 4.32 -22.03 -3.44
N HIS A 64 5.33 -21.87 -4.29
CA HIS A 64 6.20 -22.98 -4.72
C HIS A 64 7.20 -23.42 -3.65
N ARG A 65 7.45 -22.58 -2.62
CA ARG A 65 8.36 -22.92 -1.52
C ARG A 65 7.73 -22.60 -0.17
N VAL A 66 7.65 -23.61 0.68
CA VAL A 66 7.07 -23.56 2.02
C VAL A 66 8.05 -24.18 3.01
N ILE A 67 8.50 -23.40 3.99
CA ILE A 67 9.38 -23.88 5.07
C ILE A 67 8.71 -23.58 6.40
N ASP A 68 8.46 -24.64 7.15
CA ASP A 68 7.83 -24.54 8.47
C ASP A 68 8.69 -23.70 9.44
N GLY A 69 8.01 -22.86 10.22
CA GLY A 69 8.65 -21.91 11.13
C GLY A 69 9.48 -20.79 10.47
N PHE A 70 9.45 -20.64 9.14
CA PHE A 70 10.26 -19.62 8.44
C PHE A 70 9.46 -18.75 7.48
N MET A 71 9.12 -19.28 6.29
CA MET A 71 8.47 -18.47 5.24
C MET A 71 7.76 -19.30 4.18
N ILE A 72 6.87 -18.61 3.46
CA ILE A 72 6.29 -19.04 2.19
C ILE A 72 6.75 -18.08 1.09
N GLN A 73 7.03 -18.60 -0.08
CA GLN A 73 7.47 -17.84 -1.25
C GLN A 73 6.63 -18.23 -2.47
N GLY A 74 6.26 -17.21 -3.25
CA GLY A 74 5.45 -17.33 -4.46
C GLY A 74 5.63 -16.10 -5.35
N GLY A 75 4.64 -15.83 -6.21
CA GLY A 75 4.65 -14.66 -7.09
C GLY A 75 5.44 -14.85 -8.39
N GLY A 76 5.67 -16.09 -8.78
CA GLY A 76 6.42 -16.52 -9.97
C GLY A 76 6.75 -18.01 -9.84
N MET A 77 6.74 -18.72 -10.96
CA MET A 77 7.01 -20.15 -11.05
C MET A 77 8.42 -20.31 -11.64
N GLU A 78 9.21 -21.29 -11.25
CA GLU A 78 8.78 -22.64 -10.83
C GLU A 78 8.44 -22.78 -9.35
#